data_AF-A0A9P5WNI5-F1
#
_entry.id   AF-A0A9P5WNI5-F1
#
_cell.length_a   1.000
_cell.length_b   1.000
_cell.length_c   1.000
_cell.angle_alpha   90.00
_cell.angle_beta   90.00
_cell.angle_gamma   90.00
#
_symmetry.space_group_name_H-M   'P 1'
#
loop_
_entity.id
_entity.type
_entity.pdbx_description
1 polymer ?
#
loop_
_entity_poly.entity_id
_entity_poly.type
_entity_poly.pdbx_seq_one_letter_code
_entity_poly.pdbx_strand_id
1 'polypeptide(L)'
;MQPTIHILTLVAVISSMVAAVPIQVHLDPKVQQLGPVPHYALNIDGSIKVSGRIISEEYVQITGLATEGSECTASGLVGQDGGGKLLTCQMGIWLYPKIKTEVKEHSEIGYRFPNASVSCGPYQRVIGGGGSCHQTGGFIWVTASKPFQNGWRVECDGGQKDEWGTAKVWAICGY
;
A
#
# COMPACT_ATOMS: atom_id res chain seq x y z
N MET A 1 -42.76 75.84 -19.29
CA MET A 1 -43.95 75.07 -18.86
C MET A 1 -43.52 73.63 -18.67
N GLN A 2 -43.71 73.10 -17.47
CA GLN A 2 -43.50 71.68 -17.08
C GLN A 2 -44.87 70.98 -17.07
N PRO A 3 -44.95 69.64 -17.18
CA PRO A 3 -44.99 68.75 -16.01
C PRO A 3 -44.15 67.45 -16.22
N THR A 4 -43.36 66.89 -15.29
CA THR A 4 -43.60 66.09 -14.07
C THR A 4 -44.44 64.79 -14.22
N ILE A 5 -43.82 63.59 -14.10
CA ILE A 5 -44.09 62.50 -13.10
C ILE A 5 -43.61 61.09 -13.54
N HIS A 6 -43.09 60.35 -12.55
CA HIS A 6 -42.43 59.03 -12.41
C HIS A 6 -43.01 57.77 -13.07
N ILE A 7 -42.17 56.73 -13.26
CA ILE A 7 -42.36 55.33 -12.77
C ILE A 7 -40.99 54.60 -12.71
N LEU A 8 -40.67 54.08 -11.52
CA LEU A 8 -39.56 53.17 -11.23
C LEU A 8 -39.85 51.77 -11.80
N THR A 9 -38.89 51.15 -12.49
CA THR A 9 -38.85 49.69 -12.67
C THR A 9 -37.52 49.14 -12.17
N LEU A 10 -37.59 48.46 -11.03
CA LEU A 10 -36.52 47.73 -10.37
C LEU A 10 -36.30 46.41 -11.12
N VAL A 11 -35.20 46.27 -11.89
CA VAL A 11 -34.78 44.96 -12.42
C VAL A 11 -33.67 44.44 -11.52
N ALA A 12 -34.03 43.51 -10.63
CA ALA A 12 -33.08 42.77 -9.82
C ALA A 12 -32.30 41.79 -10.72
N VAL A 13 -31.04 42.12 -11.03
CA VAL A 13 -30.12 41.16 -11.63
C VAL A 13 -29.52 40.34 -10.48
N ILE A 14 -29.97 39.09 -10.36
CA ILE A 14 -29.33 38.10 -9.50
C ILE A 14 -28.00 37.72 -10.18
N SER A 15 -26.97 38.51 -9.94
CA SER A 15 -25.60 38.12 -10.26
C SER A 15 -25.16 37.13 -9.18
N SER A 16 -25.12 35.85 -9.53
CA SER A 16 -24.55 34.79 -8.69
C SER A 16 -23.11 35.17 -8.32
N MET A 17 -22.93 35.66 -7.10
CA MET A 17 -21.61 35.81 -6.50
C MET A 17 -21.06 34.40 -6.25
N VAL A 18 -20.28 33.89 -7.19
CA VAL A 18 -19.22 32.95 -6.82
C VAL A 18 -18.25 33.80 -6.02
N ALA A 19 -18.38 33.77 -4.69
CA ALA A 19 -17.34 34.29 -3.81
C ALA A 19 -16.10 33.43 -4.06
N ALA A 20 -15.24 33.88 -4.98
CA ALA A 20 -13.87 33.45 -4.99
C ALA A 20 -13.32 33.84 -3.61
N VAL A 21 -13.27 32.89 -2.69
CA VAL A 21 -12.53 33.08 -1.45
C VAL A 21 -11.09 33.30 -1.91
N PRO A 22 -10.53 34.52 -1.77
CA PRO A 22 -9.15 34.73 -2.17
C PRO A 22 -8.30 33.83 -1.27
N ILE A 23 -7.56 32.90 -1.86
CA ILE A 23 -6.53 32.14 -1.15
C ILE A 23 -5.58 33.19 -0.57
N GLN A 24 -5.63 33.38 0.75
CA GLN A 24 -4.71 34.25 1.44
C GLN A 24 -3.38 33.50 1.53
N VAL A 25 -2.54 33.69 0.52
CA VAL A 25 -1.14 33.24 0.54
C VAL A 25 -0.38 34.24 1.42
N HIS A 26 -0.41 34.03 2.73
CA HIS A 26 0.43 34.78 3.67
C HIS A 26 1.84 34.19 3.65
N LEU A 27 2.61 34.56 2.63
CA LEU A 27 4.05 34.40 2.68
C LEU A 27 4.59 35.44 3.66
N ASP A 28 5.49 35.03 4.56
CA ASP A 28 6.29 35.97 5.33
C ASP A 28 6.86 37.02 4.34
N PRO A 29 6.75 38.33 4.61
CA PRO A 29 7.24 39.37 3.73
C PRO A 29 8.73 39.20 3.35
N LYS A 30 9.53 38.45 4.12
CA LYS A 30 10.91 38.07 3.76
C LYS A 30 10.99 37.08 2.61
N VAL A 31 10.00 36.20 2.44
CA VAL A 31 9.92 35.21 1.34
C VAL A 31 9.50 35.89 0.04
N GLN A 32 8.73 36.98 0.11
CA GLN A 32 8.25 37.75 -1.05
C GLN A 32 9.35 38.56 -1.75
N GLN A 33 10.53 38.74 -1.13
CA GLN A 33 11.63 39.55 -1.68
C GLN A 33 12.62 38.79 -2.57
N LEU A 34 12.47 37.47 -2.74
CA LEU A 34 13.53 36.64 -3.33
C LEU A 34 13.70 36.76 -4.86
N GLY A 35 12.85 37.50 -5.57
CA GLY A 35 12.95 37.64 -7.03
C GLY A 35 12.77 36.29 -7.78
N PRO A 36 12.97 36.25 -9.11
CA PRO A 36 12.87 35.02 -9.89
C PRO A 36 14.13 34.17 -9.68
N VAL A 37 14.00 33.09 -8.91
CA VAL A 37 15.06 32.09 -8.70
C VAL A 37 14.51 30.73 -9.12
N PRO A 38 15.24 29.90 -9.88
CA PRO A 38 14.73 28.62 -10.38
C PRO A 38 14.44 27.61 -9.26
N HIS A 39 15.04 27.79 -8.08
CA HIS A 39 14.82 26.95 -6.91
C HIS A 39 14.80 27.80 -5.64
N TYR A 40 13.77 27.61 -4.81
CA TYR A 40 13.70 28.19 -3.47
C TYR A 40 14.09 27.12 -2.45
N ALA A 41 15.09 27.39 -1.61
CA ALA A 41 15.40 26.57 -0.46
C ALA A 41 14.63 27.11 0.75
N LEU A 42 13.76 26.29 1.33
CA LEU A 42 13.06 26.59 2.58
C LEU A 42 13.70 25.76 3.69
N ASN A 43 14.40 26.42 4.61
CA ASN A 43 14.94 25.79 5.81
C ASN A 43 14.12 26.24 7.02
N ILE A 44 13.60 25.28 7.80
CA ILE A 44 12.76 25.52 8.97
C ILE A 44 13.36 24.74 10.13
N ASP A 45 13.88 25.45 11.14
CA ASP A 45 14.43 24.87 12.37
C ASP A 45 13.32 24.46 13.37
N GLY A 46 12.32 23.72 12.87
CA GLY A 46 11.11 23.40 13.62
C GLY A 46 10.19 22.42 12.91
N SER A 47 8.88 22.59 13.08
CA SER A 47 7.88 21.68 12.51
C SER A 47 7.13 22.33 11.35
N ILE A 48 6.79 21.51 10.35
CA ILE A 48 5.90 21.88 9.25
C ILE A 48 4.58 21.13 9.47
N LYS A 49 3.47 21.86 9.59
CA LYS A 49 2.12 21.28 9.67
C LYS A 49 1.36 21.59 8.39
N VAL A 50 0.97 20.55 7.66
CA VAL A 50 0.28 20.65 6.37
C VAL A 50 -1.10 20.00 6.49
N SER A 51 -2.17 20.74 6.21
CA SER A 51 -3.54 20.18 6.18
C SER A 51 -3.81 19.35 4.91
N GLY A 52 -2.98 19.50 3.88
CA GLY A 52 -3.03 18.78 2.61
C GLY A 52 -1.90 17.76 2.45
N ARG A 53 -1.34 17.67 1.24
CA ARG A 53 -0.27 16.71 0.89
C ARG A 53 1.09 17.41 0.82
N ILE A 54 2.13 16.70 1.25
CA ILE A 54 3.52 17.00 0.84
C ILE A 54 3.75 16.24 -0.47
N ILE A 55 4.11 16.96 -1.53
CA ILE A 55 4.39 16.38 -2.86
C ILE A 55 5.83 16.78 -3.20
N SER A 56 6.66 15.78 -3.53
CA SER A 56 7.99 15.96 -4.09
C SER A 56 7.98 15.40 -5.51
N GLU A 57 8.59 16.10 -6.46
CA GLU A 57 8.79 15.59 -7.83
C GLU A 57 9.97 14.62 -7.92
N GLU A 58 10.66 14.40 -6.80
CA GLU A 58 11.77 13.46 -6.68
C GLU A 58 11.57 12.59 -5.41
N TYR A 59 12.45 12.71 -4.41
CA TYR A 59 12.43 11.90 -3.20
C TYR A 59 12.13 12.76 -1.96
N VAL A 60 11.63 12.12 -0.90
CA VAL A 60 11.56 12.68 0.45
C VAL A 60 12.51 11.87 1.32
N GLN A 61 13.55 12.51 1.83
CA GLN A 61 14.47 11.87 2.77
C GLN A 61 14.01 12.12 4.20
N ILE A 62 13.80 11.04 4.96
CA ILE A 62 13.51 11.10 6.39
C ILE A 62 14.81 10.80 7.12
N THR A 63 15.41 11.79 7.77
CA THR A 63 16.70 11.62 8.46
C THR A 63 16.56 11.14 9.91
N GLY A 64 15.36 11.23 10.48
CA GLY A 64 15.06 10.72 11.82
C GLY A 64 15.23 9.20 11.88
N LEU A 65 16.16 8.76 12.72
CA LEU A 65 16.42 7.34 12.95
C LEU A 65 15.47 6.79 14.02
N ALA A 66 14.92 5.63 13.74
CA ALA A 66 14.07 4.85 14.62
C ALA A 66 14.69 3.46 14.83
N THR A 67 14.49 2.89 16.02
CA THR A 67 14.93 1.54 16.35
C THR A 67 13.71 0.64 16.41
N GLU A 68 13.72 -0.46 15.65
CA GLU A 68 12.64 -1.43 15.72
C GLU A 68 12.40 -1.90 17.17
N GLY A 69 11.14 -1.95 17.58
CA GLY A 69 10.74 -2.37 18.92
C GLY A 69 10.85 -1.27 19.99
N SER A 70 11.44 -0.12 19.69
CA SER A 70 11.49 0.99 20.65
C SER A 70 10.18 1.78 20.67
N GLU A 71 9.96 2.49 21.78
CA GLU A 71 8.80 3.37 21.94
C GLU A 71 8.82 4.54 20.96
N CYS A 72 7.63 5.01 20.58
CA CYS A 72 7.42 6.19 19.76
C CYS A 72 6.20 6.97 20.26
N THR A 73 6.25 8.29 20.07
CA THR A 73 5.35 9.25 20.73
C THR A 73 3.94 9.25 20.17
N ALA A 74 3.76 8.91 18.88
CA ALA A 74 2.45 8.92 18.24
C ALA A 74 2.37 7.86 17.13
N SER A 75 1.28 7.09 17.12
CA SER A 75 1.00 6.15 16.02
C SER A 75 0.83 6.88 14.69
N GLY A 76 1.33 6.29 13.60
CA GLY A 76 1.27 6.86 12.26
C GLY A 76 2.51 7.66 11.85
N LEU A 77 3.49 7.85 12.74
CA LEU A 77 4.78 8.39 12.35
C LEU A 77 5.50 7.44 11.38
N VAL A 78 6.21 8.02 10.42
CA VAL A 78 7.04 7.30 9.45
C VAL A 78 8.49 7.72 9.67
N GLY A 79 9.39 6.74 9.76
CA GLY A 79 10.82 6.93 10.02
C GLY A 79 11.65 5.90 9.26
N GLN A 80 12.96 5.87 9.53
CA GLN A 80 13.84 4.83 8.99
C GLN A 80 14.77 4.27 10.07
N ASP A 81 15.25 3.04 9.89
CA ASP A 81 16.37 2.52 10.68
C ASP A 81 17.72 3.07 10.19
N GLY A 82 18.81 2.70 10.87
CA GLY A 82 20.17 3.10 10.47
C GLY A 82 20.62 2.57 9.10
N GLY A 83 19.89 1.62 8.51
CA GLY A 83 20.11 1.09 7.16
C GLY A 83 19.18 1.68 6.10
N GLY A 84 18.33 2.65 6.45
CA GLY A 84 17.36 3.26 5.53
C GLY A 84 16.09 2.45 5.29
N LYS A 85 15.81 1.40 6.10
CA LYS A 85 14.56 0.66 6.00
C LYS A 85 13.43 1.45 6.64
N LEU A 86 12.27 1.49 5.97
CA LEU A 86 11.10 2.20 6.47
C LEU A 86 10.59 1.55 7.76
N LEU A 87 10.33 2.39 8.77
CA LEU A 87 9.65 2.03 10.00
C LEU A 87 8.37 2.87 10.12
N THR A 88 7.36 2.29 10.74
CA THR A 88 6.10 2.96 11.06
C THR A 88 5.83 2.81 12.54
N CYS A 89 5.47 3.90 13.21
CA CYS A 89 5.05 3.85 14.60
C CYS A 89 3.64 3.27 14.65
N GLN A 90 3.50 2.07 15.19
CA GLN A 90 2.23 1.36 15.32
C GLN A 90 1.98 1.11 16.80
N MET A 91 0.89 1.67 17.33
CA MET A 91 0.48 1.51 18.73
C MET A 91 1.59 1.91 19.72
N GLY A 92 2.36 2.96 19.39
CA GLY A 92 3.43 3.47 20.25
C GLY A 92 4.76 2.71 20.14
N ILE A 93 4.90 1.78 19.19
CA ILE A 93 6.15 1.04 18.94
C ILE A 93 6.58 1.18 17.47
N TRP A 94 7.87 1.38 17.22
CA TRP A 94 8.43 1.35 15.86
C TRP A 94 8.46 -0.06 15.31
N LEU A 95 7.74 -0.32 14.22
CA LEU A 95 7.68 -1.63 13.56
C LEU A 95 7.93 -1.50 12.06
N TYR A 96 8.53 -2.54 11.49
CA TYR A 96 8.57 -2.69 10.04
C TYR A 96 7.15 -2.84 9.47
N PRO A 97 6.86 -2.23 8.31
CA PRO A 97 5.68 -2.57 7.55
C PRO A 97 5.62 -4.07 7.30
N LYS A 98 4.55 -4.71 7.74
CA LYS A 98 4.35 -6.16 7.56
C LYS A 98 3.58 -6.40 6.27
N ILE A 99 4.06 -7.32 5.45
CA ILE A 99 3.28 -7.84 4.32
C ILE A 99 2.15 -8.67 4.92
N LYS A 100 0.90 -8.33 4.59
CA LYS A 100 -0.24 -9.16 4.98
C LYS A 100 -0.17 -10.43 4.13
N THR A 101 -0.17 -11.59 4.79
CA THR A 101 -0.12 -12.89 4.12
C THR A 101 -1.41 -13.68 4.33
N GLU A 102 -1.74 -14.51 3.34
CA GLU A 102 -2.86 -15.44 3.36
C GLU A 102 -2.39 -16.77 2.78
N VAL A 103 -2.78 -17.89 3.39
CA VAL A 103 -2.48 -19.22 2.86
C VAL A 103 -3.69 -19.72 2.07
N LYS A 104 -3.47 -20.01 0.79
CA LYS A 104 -4.45 -20.70 -0.05
C LYS A 104 -4.07 -22.15 -0.19
N GLU A 105 -5.06 -23.03 -0.12
CA GLU A 105 -4.86 -24.46 -0.26
C GLU A 105 -5.80 -25.08 -1.29
N HIS A 106 -5.33 -26.17 -1.89
CA HIS A 106 -6.13 -27.02 -2.77
C HIS A 106 -5.70 -28.46 -2.62
N SER A 107 -6.55 -29.41 -3.00
CA SER A 107 -6.20 -30.83 -3.01
C SER A 107 -6.82 -31.53 -4.20
N GLU A 108 -6.05 -32.42 -4.81
CA GLU A 108 -6.49 -33.23 -5.95
C GLU A 108 -6.14 -34.69 -5.71
N ILE A 109 -7.02 -35.57 -6.20
CA ILE A 109 -6.84 -37.02 -6.14
C ILE A 109 -6.47 -37.50 -7.54
N GLY A 110 -5.47 -38.38 -7.61
CA GLY A 110 -4.98 -38.91 -8.89
C GLY A 110 -4.46 -40.33 -8.73
N TYR A 111 -4.70 -41.14 -9.76
CA TYR A 111 -4.15 -42.48 -9.83
C TYR A 111 -2.66 -42.40 -10.17
N ARG A 112 -1.82 -43.00 -9.33
CA ARG A 112 -0.36 -43.12 -9.49
C ARG A 112 0.45 -41.81 -9.54
N PHE A 113 -0.02 -40.69 -10.05
CA PHE A 113 0.77 -39.44 -10.08
C PHE A 113 -0.12 -38.22 -9.82
N PRO A 114 -0.68 -38.09 -8.60
CA PRO A 114 -1.52 -36.94 -8.28
C PRO A 114 -0.70 -35.65 -8.33
N ASN A 115 -1.31 -34.58 -8.80
CA ASN A 115 -0.72 -33.25 -8.80
C ASN A 115 -1.81 -32.23 -8.48
N ALA A 116 -1.46 -31.17 -7.77
CA ALA A 116 -2.37 -30.11 -7.40
C ALA A 116 -1.70 -28.76 -7.58
N SER A 117 -2.48 -27.75 -7.98
CA SER A 117 -2.04 -26.36 -8.02
C SER A 117 -3.08 -25.44 -7.40
N VAL A 118 -2.60 -24.38 -6.75
CA VAL A 118 -3.45 -23.32 -6.19
C VAL A 118 -2.85 -21.96 -6.50
N SER A 119 -3.69 -20.97 -6.79
CA SER A 119 -3.25 -19.62 -7.20
C SER A 119 -3.74 -18.54 -6.24
N CYS A 120 -2.89 -17.53 -6.04
CA CYS A 120 -3.22 -16.29 -5.35
C CYS A 120 -4.25 -15.48 -6.13
N GLY A 121 -4.99 -14.62 -5.41
CA GLY A 121 -5.98 -13.73 -5.99
C GLY A 121 -5.38 -12.64 -6.89
N PRO A 122 -6.22 -11.86 -7.58
CA PRO A 122 -5.77 -10.86 -8.55
C PRO A 122 -4.93 -9.73 -7.95
N TYR A 123 -5.15 -9.40 -6.67
CA TYR A 123 -4.42 -8.36 -5.93
C TYR A 123 -3.36 -8.93 -4.99
N GLN A 124 -3.03 -10.21 -5.14
CA GLN A 124 -2.05 -10.90 -4.32
C GLN A 124 -0.90 -11.42 -5.17
N ARG A 125 0.26 -11.62 -4.56
CA ARG A 125 1.43 -12.25 -5.18
C ARG A 125 1.87 -13.47 -4.41
N VAL A 126 2.21 -14.54 -5.12
CA VAL A 126 2.84 -15.71 -4.50
C VAL A 126 4.21 -15.30 -3.95
N ILE A 127 4.43 -15.55 -2.66
CA ILE A 127 5.70 -15.30 -1.98
C ILE A 127 6.34 -16.59 -1.45
N GLY A 128 5.62 -17.71 -1.56
CA GLY A 128 6.09 -19.03 -1.17
C GLY A 128 4.97 -20.05 -1.29
N GLY A 129 5.28 -21.29 -0.93
CA GLY A 129 4.29 -22.36 -0.93
C GLY A 129 4.93 -23.71 -0.63
N GLY A 130 4.13 -24.75 -0.76
CA GLY A 130 4.55 -26.11 -0.53
C GLY A 130 3.47 -27.11 -0.88
N GLY A 131 3.71 -28.37 -0.58
CA GLY A 131 2.71 -29.42 -0.74
C GLY A 131 3.12 -30.70 -0.04
N SER A 132 2.16 -31.61 0.05
CA SER A 132 2.34 -32.94 0.60
C SER A 132 1.61 -33.96 -0.26
N CYS A 133 2.15 -35.17 -0.28
CA CYS A 133 1.61 -36.28 -1.04
C CYS A 133 1.25 -37.42 -0.10
N HIS A 134 0.08 -38.03 -0.27
CA HIS A 134 -0.42 -39.08 0.61
C HIS A 134 -1.14 -40.21 -0.15
N GLN A 135 -1.08 -41.43 0.37
CA GLN A 135 -1.82 -42.63 -0.04
C GLN A 135 -2.39 -43.33 1.20
N THR A 136 -3.20 -44.38 1.03
CA THR A 136 -3.78 -45.18 2.12
C THR A 136 -2.73 -45.68 3.12
N GLY A 137 -1.48 -45.91 2.66
CA GLY A 137 -0.34 -46.33 3.49
C GLY A 137 0.49 -45.21 4.13
N GLY A 138 0.13 -43.92 3.94
CA GLY A 138 0.85 -42.79 4.52
C GLY A 138 1.41 -41.81 3.49
N PHE A 139 2.45 -41.05 3.88
CA PHE A 139 3.09 -40.08 3.00
C PHE A 139 3.87 -40.75 1.87
N ILE A 140 3.78 -40.16 0.68
CA ILE A 140 4.53 -40.56 -0.51
C ILE A 140 5.40 -39.40 -0.99
N TRP A 141 6.24 -39.63 -2.00
CA TRP A 141 7.24 -38.66 -2.43
C TRP A 141 6.64 -37.46 -3.15
N VAL A 142 7.09 -36.26 -2.78
CA VAL A 142 6.93 -35.06 -3.60
C VAL A 142 8.03 -35.07 -4.66
N THR A 143 7.65 -35.06 -5.94
CA THR A 143 8.61 -35.04 -7.07
C THR A 143 8.86 -33.63 -7.56
N ALA A 144 7.90 -32.73 -7.38
CA ALA A 144 8.09 -31.30 -7.57
C ALA A 144 7.30 -30.47 -6.57
N SER A 145 7.92 -29.42 -6.05
CA SER A 145 7.28 -28.36 -5.28
C SER A 145 7.88 -27.04 -5.78
N LYS A 146 7.10 -26.28 -6.55
CA LYS A 146 7.63 -25.11 -7.26
C LYS A 146 6.57 -24.02 -7.44
N PRO A 147 6.99 -22.76 -7.61
CA PRO A 147 6.11 -21.71 -8.11
C PRO A 147 5.46 -22.15 -9.44
N PHE A 148 4.17 -21.88 -9.57
CA PHE A 148 3.43 -22.15 -10.80
C PHE A 148 2.43 -21.03 -11.03
N GLN A 149 2.71 -20.19 -12.03
CA GLN A 149 1.99 -18.94 -12.28
C GLN A 149 2.01 -18.05 -11.01
N ASN A 150 0.90 -17.37 -10.69
CA ASN A 150 0.75 -16.61 -9.44
C ASN A 150 0.39 -17.53 -8.26
N GLY A 151 1.04 -18.68 -8.13
CA GLY A 151 0.62 -19.75 -7.22
C GLY A 151 1.69 -20.80 -6.99
N TRP A 152 1.27 -21.93 -6.43
CA TRP A 152 2.14 -23.06 -6.15
C TRP A 152 1.59 -24.33 -6.78
N ARG A 153 2.50 -25.22 -7.19
CA ARG A 153 2.17 -26.56 -7.67
C ARG A 153 2.97 -27.59 -6.88
N VAL A 154 2.30 -28.67 -6.51
CA VAL A 154 2.91 -29.91 -6.04
C VAL A 154 2.63 -31.03 -7.04
N GLU A 155 3.65 -31.82 -7.33
CA GLU A 155 3.55 -33.06 -8.12
C GLU A 155 4.04 -34.19 -7.23
N CYS A 156 3.31 -35.30 -7.21
CA CYS A 156 3.60 -36.45 -6.38
C CYS A 156 4.08 -37.63 -7.23
N ASP A 157 5.00 -38.39 -6.67
CA ASP A 157 5.25 -39.76 -7.12
C ASP A 157 4.10 -40.67 -6.66
N GLY A 158 3.94 -41.78 -7.35
CA GLY A 158 2.95 -42.78 -7.00
C GLY A 158 3.26 -43.63 -5.80
N GLY A 159 4.44 -43.54 -5.19
CA GLY A 159 4.79 -44.36 -4.04
C GLY A 159 4.54 -45.85 -4.31
N GLN A 160 3.43 -46.38 -3.77
CA GLN A 160 2.92 -47.71 -4.11
C GLN A 160 2.33 -47.72 -5.52
N LYS A 161 2.96 -48.51 -6.40
CA LYS A 161 2.47 -48.73 -7.76
C LYS A 161 1.01 -49.19 -7.70
N ASP A 162 0.16 -48.53 -8.48
CA ASP A 162 -1.25 -48.87 -8.68
C ASP A 162 -2.24 -48.51 -7.57
N GLU A 163 -1.94 -47.45 -6.79
CA GLU A 163 -2.87 -46.85 -5.83
C GLU A 163 -3.26 -45.40 -6.15
N TRP A 164 -4.44 -44.99 -5.65
CA TRP A 164 -4.90 -43.60 -5.66
C TRP A 164 -4.20 -42.80 -4.56
N GLY A 165 -3.63 -41.65 -4.93
CA GLY A 165 -3.01 -40.73 -3.99
C GLY A 165 -3.67 -39.36 -4.00
N THR A 166 -3.40 -38.58 -2.95
CA THR A 166 -3.82 -37.18 -2.81
C THR A 166 -2.60 -36.26 -2.84
N ALA A 167 -2.65 -35.26 -3.71
CA ALA A 167 -1.75 -34.12 -3.71
C ALA A 167 -2.43 -32.96 -2.99
N LYS A 168 -1.87 -32.51 -1.86
CA LYS A 168 -2.31 -31.28 -1.16
C LYS A 168 -1.28 -30.20 -1.38
N VAL A 169 -1.71 -29.01 -1.81
CA VAL A 169 -0.84 -27.89 -2.16
C VAL A 169 -1.23 -26.64 -1.37
N TRP A 170 -0.23 -25.83 -1.02
CA TRP A 170 -0.39 -24.53 -0.37
C TRP A 170 0.38 -23.45 -1.14
N ALA A 171 -0.24 -22.28 -1.31
CA ALA A 171 0.43 -21.06 -1.74
C ALA A 171 0.31 -20.01 -0.63
N ILE A 172 1.43 -19.36 -0.30
CA ILE A 172 1.49 -18.21 0.59
C ILE A 172 1.38 -16.97 -0.29
N CYS A 173 0.32 -16.21 -0.10
CA CYS A 173 -0.06 -15.06 -0.91
C CYS A 173 0.13 -13.77 -0.10
N GLY A 174 0.99 -12.88 -0.56
CA GLY A 174 1.18 -11.54 0.01
C GLY A 174 0.32 -10.49 -0.70
N TYR A 175 -0.16 -9.50 0.06
CA TYR A 175 -0.80 -8.29 -0.46
C TYR A 175 0.21 -7.13 -0.56
#